data_AF-A0A5C3NMP8-F1
#
_entry.id   AF-A0A5C3NMP8-F1
#
_cell.length_a   1.000
_cell.length_b   1.000
_cell.length_c   1.000
_cell.angle_alpha   90.00
_cell.angle_beta   90.00
_cell.angle_gamma   90.00
#
_symmetry.space_group_name_H-M   'P 1'
#
loop_
_entity.id
_entity.type
_entity.pdbx_description
1 polymer ?
#
loop_
_entity_poly.entity_id
_entity_poly.type
_entity_poly.pdbx_seq_one_letter_code
_entity_poly.pdbx_strand_id
1 'polypeptide(L)'
;VRINACVMDGVTIGHPRCNVDRCVARLASPRDRFCEEHSDQERQCAIRGCNNATTDGMRTCSIAAHRSFENERRERGKALFRLRRRHERTMQAGQRYGDAVSKKPRQNPRKARAETLSNLTKKAAISRRWTHNEELIVRTCGVVISRATFYEAESMSNCVRFLVSTFPPQLPRAHPSFCFFDSACLLLKHILANNETRLDNIGLVVDVFHAINKHKDSDAFCQLNCNPATFPELFNEKNEWWYNSSACEQTNGWFGFFLPVVREMGEVNYNFFLDEMILIHNEWQVDVLRARGARPRLVPMSELALPR
;
A
#
# COMPACT_ATOMS: atom_id res chain seq x y z
N VAL A 1 11.31 33.73 7.21
CA VAL A 1 10.34 32.61 7.08
C VAL A 1 11.03 31.32 7.49
N ARG A 2 10.43 30.51 8.35
CA ARG A 2 11.01 29.20 8.72
C ARG A 2 10.58 28.17 7.69
N ILE A 3 11.51 27.76 6.83
CA ILE A 3 11.25 26.70 5.85
C ILE A 3 11.20 25.36 6.59
N ASN A 4 10.24 24.51 6.23
CA ASN A 4 10.19 23.14 6.71
C ASN A 4 9.64 22.23 5.62
N ALA A 5 9.97 20.93 5.70
CA ALA A 5 9.55 19.96 4.72
C ALA A 5 9.05 18.66 5.35
N CYS A 6 8.28 17.91 4.59
CA CYS A 6 7.92 16.53 4.86
C CYS A 6 8.04 15.69 3.58
N VAL A 7 7.98 14.39 3.75
CA VAL A 7 8.01 13.38 2.70
C VAL A 7 6.76 12.54 2.85
N MET A 8 6.08 12.27 1.74
CA MET A 8 4.95 11.34 1.66
C MET A 8 5.36 10.15 0.81
N ASP A 9 5.12 8.93 1.29
CA ASP A 9 5.38 7.70 0.56
C ASP A 9 4.57 6.54 1.15
N GLY A 10 4.33 5.51 0.34
CA GLY A 10 3.53 4.35 0.65
C GLY A 10 4.38 3.11 0.97
N VAL A 11 3.90 2.30 1.92
CA VAL A 11 4.48 0.98 2.24
C VAL A 11 3.42 -0.10 2.07
N THR A 12 3.77 -1.18 1.36
CA THR A 12 2.86 -2.31 1.08
C THR A 12 2.67 -3.18 2.33
N ILE A 13 1.91 -2.66 3.27
CA ILE A 13 1.39 -3.31 4.46
C ILE A 13 -0.11 -3.05 4.53
N GLY A 14 -0.88 -3.97 5.07
CA GLY A 14 -2.33 -3.86 5.02
C GLY A 14 -3.07 -4.92 5.82
N HIS A 15 -4.37 -4.72 5.94
CA HIS A 15 -5.31 -5.62 6.61
C HIS A 15 -6.39 -6.11 5.64
N PRO A 16 -7.15 -7.17 5.98
CA PRO A 16 -8.18 -7.67 5.08
C PRO A 16 -9.30 -6.64 5.02
N ARG A 17 -9.88 -6.48 3.83
CA ARG A 17 -10.98 -5.54 3.56
C ARG A 17 -12.10 -6.22 2.80
N CYS A 18 -13.25 -5.54 2.75
CA CYS A 18 -14.38 -5.96 1.93
C CYS A 18 -13.96 -6.12 0.45
N ASN A 19 -14.47 -7.18 -0.19
CA ASN A 19 -14.18 -7.49 -1.58
C ASN A 19 -14.90 -6.55 -2.58
N VAL A 20 -15.94 -5.84 -2.14
CA VAL A 20 -16.68 -4.87 -2.95
C VAL A 20 -15.81 -3.66 -3.24
N ASP A 21 -15.79 -3.24 -4.51
CA ASP A 21 -15.00 -2.10 -4.95
C ASP A 21 -15.47 -0.82 -4.23
N ARG A 22 -14.52 0.02 -3.82
CA ARG A 22 -14.65 1.26 -3.05
C ARG A 22 -15.25 1.13 -1.64
N CYS A 23 -15.55 -0.09 -1.20
CA CYS A 23 -16.01 -0.32 0.18
C CYS A 23 -14.83 -0.18 1.16
N VAL A 24 -15.02 0.67 2.16
CA VAL A 24 -14.12 0.90 3.30
C VAL A 24 -14.73 0.43 4.63
N ALA A 25 -15.91 -0.22 4.59
CA ALA A 25 -16.54 -0.74 5.78
C ALA A 25 -15.74 -1.90 6.37
N ARG A 26 -15.60 -1.87 7.69
CA ARG A 26 -14.87 -2.87 8.46
C ARG A 26 -15.47 -4.26 8.33
N LEU A 27 -14.61 -5.28 8.28
CA LEU A 27 -15.03 -6.69 8.38
C LEU A 27 -15.34 -7.08 9.84
N ALA A 28 -16.36 -7.90 10.05
CA ALA A 28 -16.65 -8.45 11.38
C ALA A 28 -15.53 -9.36 11.89
N SER A 29 -14.98 -10.18 10.98
CA SER A 29 -13.78 -11.00 11.20
C SER A 29 -12.76 -10.78 10.09
N PRO A 30 -11.44 -10.78 10.40
CA PRO A 30 -10.41 -10.71 9.36
C PRO A 30 -10.47 -11.88 8.36
N ARG A 31 -11.20 -12.95 8.67
CA ARG A 31 -11.40 -14.10 7.78
C ARG A 31 -12.54 -13.92 6.77
N ASP A 32 -13.38 -12.90 6.95
CA ASP A 32 -14.52 -12.64 6.07
C ASP A 32 -14.05 -12.05 4.74
N ARG A 33 -14.87 -12.19 3.69
CA ARG A 33 -14.62 -11.53 2.39
C ARG A 33 -15.44 -10.26 2.22
N PHE A 34 -16.53 -10.13 2.95
CA PHE A 34 -17.46 -9.03 2.84
C PHE A 34 -17.80 -8.50 4.24
N CYS A 35 -18.05 -7.19 4.33
CA CYS A 35 -18.54 -6.58 5.56
C CYS A 35 -20.03 -6.91 5.73
N GLU A 36 -20.59 -6.54 6.88
CA GLU A 36 -22.00 -6.79 7.22
C GLU A 36 -22.96 -6.21 6.17
N GLU A 37 -22.70 -4.99 5.69
CA GLU A 37 -23.48 -4.30 4.66
C GLU A 37 -23.50 -5.02 3.31
N HIS A 38 -22.46 -5.82 3.03
CA HIS A 38 -22.30 -6.58 1.77
C HIS A 38 -22.35 -8.10 2.01
N SER A 39 -22.97 -8.53 3.11
CA SER A 39 -23.06 -9.95 3.49
C SER A 39 -23.87 -10.78 2.49
N ASP A 40 -24.77 -10.15 1.74
CA ASP A 40 -25.52 -10.74 0.62
C ASP A 40 -24.59 -11.26 -0.50
N GLN A 41 -23.45 -10.59 -0.72
CA GLN A 41 -22.47 -10.95 -1.75
C GLN A 41 -21.78 -12.30 -1.48
N GLU A 42 -21.82 -12.82 -0.24
CA GLU A 42 -21.37 -14.19 0.04
C GLU A 42 -22.22 -15.25 -0.70
N ARG A 43 -23.49 -14.94 -0.99
CA ARG A 43 -24.43 -15.84 -1.68
C ARG A 43 -24.34 -15.73 -3.20
N GLN A 44 -23.54 -14.81 -3.72
CA GLN A 44 -23.34 -14.61 -5.15
C GLN A 44 -22.04 -15.28 -5.62
N CYS A 45 -22.07 -15.83 -6.84
CA CYS A 45 -20.90 -16.44 -7.46
C CYS A 45 -19.73 -15.46 -7.48
N ALA A 46 -18.60 -15.89 -6.90
CA ALA A 46 -17.39 -15.09 -6.78
C ALA A 46 -16.67 -14.76 -8.10
N ILE A 47 -17.25 -15.06 -9.26
CA ILE A 47 -16.72 -14.65 -10.57
C ILE A 47 -17.40 -13.35 -10.97
N ARG A 48 -16.61 -12.27 -11.10
CA ARG A 48 -17.09 -10.93 -11.49
C ARG A 48 -17.92 -11.00 -12.77
N GLY A 49 -19.11 -10.40 -12.71
CA GLY A 49 -20.09 -10.40 -13.80
C GLY A 49 -21.03 -11.62 -13.81
N CYS A 50 -20.90 -12.55 -12.85
CA CYS A 50 -21.86 -13.63 -12.67
C CYS A 50 -22.81 -13.31 -11.51
N ASN A 51 -24.13 -13.35 -11.77
CA ASN A 51 -25.16 -13.08 -10.77
C ASN A 51 -25.84 -14.35 -10.22
N ASN A 52 -25.34 -15.53 -10.61
CA ASN A 52 -25.91 -16.79 -10.13
C ASN A 52 -25.54 -17.01 -8.66
N ALA A 53 -26.43 -17.66 -7.91
CA ALA A 53 -26.19 -18.00 -6.52
C ALA A 53 -25.05 -19.03 -6.36
N THR A 54 -24.35 -18.95 -5.23
CA THR A 54 -23.42 -19.99 -4.79
C THR A 54 -24.18 -21.26 -4.44
N THR A 55 -23.61 -22.43 -4.78
CA THR A 55 -24.20 -23.74 -4.45
C THR A 55 -23.17 -24.66 -3.82
N ASP A 56 -23.62 -25.70 -3.13
CA ASP A 56 -22.79 -26.83 -2.66
C ASP A 56 -21.67 -26.46 -1.66
N GLY A 57 -21.84 -25.40 -0.86
CA GLY A 57 -20.81 -24.91 0.08
C GLY A 57 -19.56 -24.35 -0.62
N MET A 58 -19.70 -23.99 -1.89
CA MET A 58 -18.65 -23.41 -2.71
C MET A 58 -18.88 -21.91 -2.89
N ARG A 59 -17.83 -21.15 -3.19
CA ARG A 59 -17.89 -19.70 -3.45
C ARG A 59 -18.34 -19.37 -4.87
N THR A 60 -18.48 -20.37 -5.74
CA THR A 60 -18.93 -20.23 -7.13
C THR A 60 -20.30 -20.88 -7.35
N CYS A 61 -20.99 -20.52 -8.43
CA CYS A 61 -22.22 -21.20 -8.87
C CYS A 61 -21.92 -22.57 -9.52
N SER A 62 -22.97 -23.26 -9.97
CA SER A 62 -22.90 -24.58 -10.61
C SER A 62 -22.33 -24.58 -12.05
N ILE A 63 -22.05 -23.41 -12.65
CA ILE A 63 -21.41 -23.32 -13.98
C ILE A 63 -20.08 -24.06 -13.93
N ALA A 64 -19.92 -25.07 -14.80
CA ALA A 64 -18.76 -25.97 -14.80
C ALA A 64 -17.40 -25.23 -14.85
N ALA A 65 -17.32 -24.13 -15.61
CA ALA A 65 -16.11 -23.29 -15.68
C ALA A 65 -15.80 -22.60 -14.35
N HIS A 66 -16.80 -22.05 -13.64
CA HIS A 66 -16.59 -21.38 -12.35
C HIS A 66 -16.27 -22.39 -11.25
N ARG A 67 -16.98 -23.52 -11.24
CA ARG A 67 -16.76 -24.60 -10.28
C ARG A 67 -15.36 -25.22 -10.45
N SER A 68 -14.95 -25.50 -11.68
CA SER A 68 -13.62 -26.03 -11.96
C SER A 68 -12.52 -25.05 -11.56
N PHE A 69 -12.73 -23.74 -11.76
CA PHE A 69 -11.81 -22.69 -11.31
C PHE A 69 -11.61 -22.71 -9.78
N GLU A 70 -12.69 -22.77 -9.00
CA GLU A 70 -12.58 -22.84 -7.53
C GLU A 70 -11.93 -24.14 -7.07
N ASN A 71 -12.32 -25.27 -7.64
CA ASN A 71 -11.73 -26.58 -7.33
C ASN A 71 -10.22 -26.57 -7.59
N GLU A 72 -9.78 -26.04 -8.72
CA GLU A 72 -8.36 -25.94 -9.04
C GLU A 72 -7.62 -25.05 -8.03
N ARG A 73 -8.20 -23.92 -7.60
CA ARG A 73 -7.60 -23.10 -6.54
C ARG A 73 -7.51 -23.83 -5.20
N ARG A 74 -8.54 -24.56 -4.78
CA ARG A 74 -8.51 -25.37 -3.55
C ARG A 74 -7.44 -26.46 -3.63
N GLU A 75 -7.31 -27.10 -4.79
CA GLU A 75 -6.29 -28.14 -5.03
C GLU A 75 -4.87 -27.56 -5.04
N ARG A 76 -4.65 -26.39 -5.67
CA ARG A 76 -3.37 -25.67 -5.60
C ARG A 76 -2.99 -25.31 -4.16
N GLY A 77 -3.95 -24.85 -3.36
CA GLY A 77 -3.73 -24.59 -1.92
C GLY A 77 -3.28 -25.83 -1.13
N LYS A 78 -3.72 -27.03 -1.56
CA LYS A 78 -3.32 -28.32 -0.98
C LYS A 78 -2.05 -28.91 -1.61
N ALA A 79 -1.55 -28.35 -2.71
CA ALA A 79 -0.47 -28.95 -3.51
C ALA A 79 0.83 -29.06 -2.71
N LEU A 80 1.21 -28.04 -1.92
CA LEU A 80 2.42 -28.09 -1.10
C LEU A 80 2.35 -29.20 -0.04
N PHE A 81 1.20 -29.37 0.62
CA PHE A 81 0.99 -30.47 1.58
C PHE A 81 1.10 -31.83 0.90
N ARG A 82 0.57 -31.97 -0.32
CA ARG A 82 0.72 -33.21 -1.11
C ARG A 82 2.15 -33.46 -1.52
N LEU A 83 2.89 -32.42 -1.93
CA LEU A 83 4.30 -32.51 -2.28
C LEU A 83 5.16 -32.88 -1.07
N ARG A 84 4.93 -32.27 0.10
CA ARG A 84 5.58 -32.64 1.37
C ARG A 84 5.30 -34.09 1.75
N ARG A 85 4.03 -34.51 1.74
CA ARG A 85 3.65 -35.91 2.01
C ARG A 85 4.24 -36.90 1.01
N ARG A 86 4.39 -36.49 -0.26
CA ARG A 86 5.07 -37.30 -1.29
C ARG A 86 6.57 -37.41 -1.01
N HIS A 87 7.21 -36.30 -0.66
CA HIS A 87 8.62 -36.28 -0.27
C HIS A 87 8.87 -37.15 0.97
N GLU A 88 8.05 -37.02 2.01
CA GLU A 88 8.10 -37.88 3.22
C GLU A 88 7.95 -39.36 2.87
N ARG A 89 6.99 -39.71 2.00
CA ARG A 89 6.82 -41.10 1.51
C ARG A 89 8.00 -41.59 0.68
N THR A 90 8.58 -40.74 -0.16
CA THR A 90 9.78 -41.07 -0.94
C THR A 90 11.01 -41.22 -0.04
N MET A 91 11.13 -40.41 1.02
CA MET A 91 12.19 -40.55 2.02
C MET A 91 12.02 -41.82 2.87
N GLN A 92 10.78 -42.18 3.23
CA GLN A 92 10.47 -43.45 3.91
C GLN A 92 10.64 -44.68 3.00
N ALA A 93 10.35 -44.55 1.70
CA ALA A 93 10.53 -45.62 0.72
C ALA A 93 11.97 -45.71 0.17
N GLY A 94 12.78 -44.67 0.38
CA GLY A 94 14.16 -44.55 -0.11
C GLY A 94 15.17 -45.51 0.53
N GLN A 95 14.73 -46.46 1.35
CA GLN A 95 15.54 -47.60 1.81
C GLN A 95 15.48 -48.82 0.86
N ARG A 96 14.80 -48.75 -0.30
CA ARG A 96 14.93 -49.74 -1.39
C ARG A 96 14.92 -49.07 -2.76
N TYR A 97 16.02 -49.20 -3.47
CA TYR A 97 16.30 -48.62 -4.80
C TYR A 97 15.52 -49.30 -5.93
N GLY A 98 15.28 -48.60 -7.06
CA GLY A 98 15.08 -49.22 -8.38
C GLY A 98 13.94 -48.69 -9.27
N ASP A 99 14.33 -47.99 -10.34
CA ASP A 99 13.71 -47.84 -11.68
C ASP A 99 12.25 -47.40 -11.89
N ALA A 100 12.05 -46.29 -12.64
CA ALA A 100 10.88 -46.14 -13.51
C ALA A 100 11.02 -45.07 -14.63
N VAL A 101 11.24 -45.58 -15.85
CA VAL A 101 10.50 -45.30 -17.11
C VAL A 101 10.15 -43.85 -17.47
N SER A 102 10.81 -43.39 -18.54
CA SER A 102 10.48 -42.20 -19.34
C SER A 102 9.10 -42.31 -20.01
N LYS A 103 8.14 -41.44 -19.62
CA LYS A 103 6.85 -41.29 -20.31
C LYS A 103 6.92 -40.19 -21.38
N LYS A 104 6.54 -40.55 -22.62
CA LYS A 104 6.44 -39.62 -23.77
C LYS A 104 5.40 -38.50 -23.52
N PRO A 105 5.59 -37.29 -24.09
CA PRO A 105 4.66 -36.18 -23.93
C PRO A 105 3.40 -36.39 -24.80
N ARG A 106 2.21 -36.24 -24.20
CA ARG A 106 0.92 -36.15 -24.92
C ARG A 106 0.64 -34.69 -25.32
N GLN A 107 0.14 -34.49 -26.55
CA GLN A 107 -0.19 -33.19 -27.16
C GLN A 107 -1.33 -32.43 -26.45
N ASN A 108 -1.35 -31.11 -26.66
CA ASN A 108 -1.93 -30.05 -25.81
C ASN A 108 -3.40 -29.65 -26.15
N PRO A 109 -4.38 -29.99 -25.29
CA PRO A 109 -5.60 -29.20 -25.06
C PRO A 109 -5.43 -28.11 -23.98
N ARG A 110 -4.18 -27.86 -23.54
CA ARG A 110 -3.86 -27.05 -22.34
C ARG A 110 -3.97 -25.54 -22.54
N LYS A 111 -3.87 -25.03 -23.78
CA LYS A 111 -3.73 -23.59 -24.03
C LYS A 111 -5.06 -22.82 -23.85
N ALA A 112 -6.14 -23.26 -24.49
CA ALA A 112 -7.48 -22.66 -24.33
C ALA A 112 -8.02 -22.76 -22.89
N ARG A 113 -7.74 -23.89 -22.22
CA ARG A 113 -8.06 -24.07 -20.80
C ARG A 113 -7.26 -23.12 -19.91
N ALA A 114 -5.95 -22.97 -20.15
CA ALA A 114 -5.09 -22.05 -19.41
C ALA A 114 -5.48 -20.57 -19.62
N GLU A 115 -5.87 -20.17 -20.83
CA GLU A 115 -6.37 -18.82 -21.13
C GLU A 115 -7.70 -18.53 -20.42
N THR A 116 -8.64 -19.50 -20.44
CA THR A 116 -9.92 -19.40 -19.71
C THR A 116 -9.68 -19.25 -18.19
N LEU A 117 -8.80 -20.08 -17.62
CA LEU A 117 -8.42 -20.01 -16.20
C LEU A 117 -7.69 -18.70 -15.84
N SER A 118 -6.84 -18.19 -16.73
CA SER A 118 -6.15 -16.91 -16.55
C SER A 118 -7.14 -15.73 -16.54
N ASN A 119 -8.09 -15.73 -17.47
CA ASN A 119 -9.15 -14.71 -17.52
C ASN A 119 -10.09 -14.78 -16.32
N LEU A 120 -10.44 -15.97 -15.85
CA LEU A 120 -11.21 -16.15 -14.61
C LEU A 120 -10.41 -15.73 -13.37
N THR A 121 -9.08 -15.94 -13.35
CA THR A 121 -8.22 -15.48 -12.24
C THR A 121 -8.29 -13.97 -12.05
N LYS A 122 -8.27 -13.21 -13.15
CA LYS A 122 -8.41 -11.74 -13.11
C LYS A 122 -9.80 -11.28 -12.68
N LYS A 123 -10.81 -12.14 -12.83
CA LYS A 123 -12.22 -11.84 -12.54
C LYS A 123 -12.72 -12.46 -11.24
N ALA A 124 -11.92 -13.24 -10.52
CA ALA A 124 -12.40 -14.00 -9.37
C ALA A 124 -12.17 -13.27 -8.03
N ALA A 125 -13.25 -13.03 -7.29
CA ALA A 125 -13.28 -12.57 -5.90
C ALA A 125 -13.31 -13.75 -4.89
N ILE A 126 -12.66 -14.88 -5.23
CA ILE A 126 -12.67 -16.10 -4.40
C ILE A 126 -11.85 -15.90 -3.12
N SER A 127 -10.72 -15.21 -3.20
CA SER A 127 -9.88 -14.88 -2.05
C SER A 127 -10.35 -13.59 -1.37
N ARG A 128 -9.96 -13.41 -0.11
CA ARG A 128 -10.03 -12.10 0.57
C ARG A 128 -9.19 -11.07 -0.19
N ARG A 129 -9.59 -9.80 -0.13
CA ARG A 129 -8.80 -8.66 -0.57
C ARG A 129 -8.12 -8.00 0.61
N TRP A 130 -7.02 -7.32 0.31
CA TRP A 130 -6.22 -6.56 1.25
C TRP A 130 -6.34 -5.08 0.87
N THR A 131 -6.14 -4.22 1.85
CA THR A 131 -5.83 -2.81 1.57
C THR A 131 -4.57 -2.72 0.70
N HIS A 132 -4.45 -1.65 -0.06
CA HIS A 132 -3.38 -1.47 -1.04
C HIS A 132 -2.04 -1.20 -0.33
N ASN A 133 -2.02 -0.16 0.51
CA ASN A 133 -0.85 0.24 1.27
C ASN A 133 -1.26 1.08 2.49
N GLU A 134 -0.30 1.28 3.38
CA GLU A 134 -0.31 2.41 4.32
C GLU A 134 0.49 3.54 3.69
N GLU A 135 -0.08 4.73 3.68
CA GLU A 135 0.56 5.96 3.24
C GLU A 135 1.02 6.74 4.48
N LEU A 136 2.28 7.13 4.52
CA LEU A 136 2.85 7.89 5.64
C LEU A 136 3.23 9.29 5.19
N ILE A 137 3.12 10.25 6.12
CA ILE A 137 3.81 11.54 6.00
C ILE A 137 4.80 11.65 7.15
N VAL A 138 6.06 11.85 6.79
CA VAL A 138 7.20 11.86 7.70
C VAL A 138 7.94 13.18 7.55
N ARG A 139 8.27 13.84 8.65
CA ARG A 139 9.19 14.99 8.63
C ARG A 139 10.57 14.51 8.20
N THR A 140 11.35 15.38 7.57
CA THR A 140 12.69 15.03 7.05
C THR A 140 13.69 14.63 8.15
N CYS A 141 13.33 14.86 9.42
CA CYS A 141 14.05 14.35 10.59
C CYS A 141 13.64 12.93 11.01
N GLY A 142 12.77 12.23 10.27
CA GLY A 142 12.33 10.85 10.53
C GLY A 142 11.14 10.71 11.48
N VAL A 143 10.54 11.81 11.93
CA VAL A 143 9.35 11.80 12.79
C VAL A 143 8.10 11.64 11.93
N VAL A 144 7.31 10.60 12.17
CA VAL A 144 6.03 10.34 11.49
C VAL A 144 4.98 11.30 12.05
N ILE A 145 4.27 12.00 11.18
CA ILE A 145 3.23 12.96 11.59
C ILE A 145 1.82 12.58 11.14
N SER A 146 1.70 11.65 10.19
CA SER A 146 0.41 11.20 9.69
C SER A 146 0.53 9.82 9.06
N ARG A 147 -0.56 9.05 9.14
CA ARG A 147 -0.74 7.74 8.51
C ARG A 147 -2.14 7.65 7.93
N ALA A 148 -2.29 7.04 6.77
CA ALA A 148 -3.59 6.68 6.21
C ALA A 148 -3.55 5.33 5.49
N THR A 149 -4.61 4.55 5.67
CA THR A 149 -4.81 3.30 4.93
C THR A 149 -5.42 3.59 3.56
N PHE A 150 -4.73 3.23 2.49
CA PHE A 150 -5.28 3.28 1.13
C PHE A 150 -5.85 1.91 0.75
N TYR A 151 -7.14 1.87 0.44
CA TYR A 151 -7.87 0.61 0.29
C TYR A 151 -7.71 -0.06 -1.09
N GLU A 152 -7.58 0.74 -2.15
CA GLU A 152 -7.61 0.24 -3.55
C GLU A 152 -6.38 0.58 -4.36
N ALA A 153 -5.93 1.80 -4.22
CA ALA A 153 -4.85 2.35 -4.99
C ALA A 153 -4.31 3.58 -4.27
N GLU A 154 -3.05 3.84 -4.55
CA GLU A 154 -2.39 5.12 -4.33
C GLU A 154 -2.81 6.10 -5.44
N SER A 155 -4.10 6.46 -5.46
CA SER A 155 -4.63 7.41 -6.44
C SER A 155 -4.34 8.84 -6.00
N MET A 156 -4.12 9.74 -6.96
CA MET A 156 -3.89 11.17 -6.65
C MET A 156 -5.03 11.80 -5.84
N SER A 157 -6.27 11.32 -6.04
CA SER A 157 -7.41 11.74 -5.21
C SER A 157 -7.30 11.31 -3.74
N ASN A 158 -6.74 10.12 -3.47
CA ASN A 158 -6.48 9.66 -2.11
C ASN A 158 -5.31 10.45 -1.50
N CYS A 159 -4.24 10.69 -2.27
CA CYS A 159 -3.10 11.52 -1.85
C CYS A 159 -3.55 12.95 -1.48
N VAL A 160 -4.37 13.62 -2.31
CA VAL A 160 -4.91 14.95 -1.99
C VAL A 160 -5.74 14.90 -0.71
N ARG A 161 -6.66 13.93 -0.57
CA ARG A 161 -7.46 13.79 0.65
C ARG A 161 -6.58 13.59 1.88
N PHE A 162 -5.53 12.81 1.76
CA PHE A 162 -4.59 12.54 2.85
C PHE A 162 -3.82 13.80 3.25
N LEU A 163 -3.29 14.56 2.28
CA LEU A 163 -2.60 15.83 2.54
C LEU A 163 -3.53 16.86 3.18
N VAL A 164 -4.74 17.04 2.65
CA VAL A 164 -5.73 17.98 3.20
C VAL A 164 -6.17 17.57 4.61
N SER A 165 -6.30 16.27 4.88
CA SER A 165 -6.66 15.79 6.23
C SER A 165 -5.51 15.98 7.22
N THR A 166 -4.26 15.83 6.76
CA THR A 166 -3.05 16.03 7.57
C THR A 166 -2.76 17.51 7.83
N PHE A 167 -3.05 18.37 6.85
CA PHE A 167 -2.82 19.81 6.91
C PHE A 167 -4.15 20.54 6.74
N PRO A 168 -4.99 20.57 7.78
CA PRO A 168 -6.32 21.15 7.67
C PRO A 168 -6.26 22.69 7.80
N PRO A 169 -7.23 23.42 7.20
CA PRO A 169 -7.19 24.88 7.10
C PRO A 169 -7.21 25.60 8.45
N GLN A 170 -7.74 24.98 9.50
CA GLN A 170 -7.73 25.53 10.86
C GLN A 170 -6.33 25.52 11.52
N LEU A 171 -5.34 24.84 10.93
CA LEU A 171 -3.95 24.79 11.39
C LEU A 171 -2.99 25.27 10.29
N PRO A 172 -3.09 26.54 9.83
CA PRO A 172 -2.34 27.02 8.69
C PRO A 172 -0.83 26.86 8.88
N ARG A 173 -0.28 27.03 10.08
CA ARG A 173 1.17 26.83 10.34
C ARG A 173 1.60 25.37 10.39
N ALA A 174 0.68 24.39 10.38
CA ALA A 174 1.03 22.97 10.29
C ALA A 174 1.49 22.55 8.88
N HIS A 175 0.99 23.23 7.84
CA HIS A 175 1.37 22.93 6.45
C HIS A 175 2.90 22.95 6.28
N PRO A 176 3.46 22.09 5.45
CA PRO A 176 4.87 22.19 5.12
C PRO A 176 5.14 23.40 4.21
N SER A 177 6.39 23.82 4.09
CA SER A 177 6.80 24.64 2.94
C SER A 177 6.96 23.76 1.70
N PHE A 178 7.50 22.56 1.88
CA PHE A 178 7.71 21.58 0.80
C PHE A 178 7.24 20.17 1.18
N CYS A 179 6.61 19.48 0.25
CA CYS A 179 6.29 18.06 0.38
C CYS A 179 6.97 17.27 -0.73
N PHE A 180 7.88 16.38 -0.35
CA PHE A 180 8.48 15.42 -1.27
C PHE A 180 7.52 14.25 -1.51
N PHE A 181 7.39 13.85 -2.77
CA PHE A 181 6.57 12.70 -3.17
C PHE A 181 7.01 12.16 -4.54
N ASP A 182 7.10 10.86 -4.71
CA ASP A 182 7.54 10.20 -5.96
C ASP A 182 6.75 10.67 -7.19
N SER A 183 5.44 10.86 -7.02
CA SER A 183 4.52 11.28 -8.08
C SER A 183 4.05 12.73 -7.91
N ALA A 184 4.87 13.61 -7.32
CA ALA A 184 4.53 15.02 -7.07
C ALA A 184 4.01 15.75 -8.31
N CYS A 185 4.58 15.50 -9.49
CA CYS A 185 4.12 16.13 -10.73
C CYS A 185 2.71 15.67 -11.16
N LEU A 186 2.35 14.41 -10.95
CA LEU A 186 1.01 13.89 -11.21
C LEU A 186 0.01 14.42 -10.18
N LEU A 187 0.44 14.54 -8.92
CA LEU A 187 -0.34 15.12 -7.85
C LEU A 187 -0.65 16.59 -8.13
N LEU A 188 0.35 17.38 -8.55
CA LEU A 188 0.17 18.78 -8.90
C LEU A 188 -0.77 18.94 -10.11
N LYS A 189 -0.61 18.13 -11.17
CA LYS A 189 -1.56 18.12 -12.31
C LYS A 189 -2.99 17.85 -11.84
N HIS A 190 -3.17 16.92 -10.90
CA HIS A 190 -4.48 16.61 -10.32
C HIS A 190 -5.06 17.77 -9.50
N ILE A 191 -4.25 18.41 -8.66
CA ILE A 191 -4.65 19.58 -7.85
C ILE A 191 -5.12 20.72 -8.75
N LEU A 192 -4.31 21.06 -9.77
CA LEU A 192 -4.63 22.12 -10.74
C LEU A 192 -5.91 21.82 -11.52
N ALA A 193 -6.06 20.57 -12.00
CA ALA A 193 -7.24 20.16 -12.76
C ALA A 193 -8.54 20.20 -11.94
N ASN A 194 -8.45 20.08 -10.61
CA ASN A 194 -9.61 20.10 -9.71
C ASN A 194 -9.79 21.44 -8.99
N ASN A 195 -8.95 22.45 -9.26
CA ASN A 195 -8.95 23.74 -8.55
C ASN A 195 -8.89 23.60 -7.02
N GLU A 196 -8.10 22.66 -6.52
CA GLU A 196 -7.93 22.44 -5.08
C GLU A 196 -6.97 23.47 -4.48
N THR A 197 -7.50 24.51 -3.83
CA THR A 197 -6.71 25.64 -3.33
C THR A 197 -6.14 25.46 -1.92
N ARG A 198 -6.58 24.42 -1.18
CA ARG A 198 -6.13 24.23 0.22
C ARG A 198 -4.63 23.90 0.32
N LEU A 199 -4.01 23.46 -0.77
CA LEU A 199 -2.60 23.05 -0.80
C LEU A 199 -1.69 24.07 -1.51
N ASP A 200 -2.19 25.24 -1.91
CA ASP A 200 -1.47 26.26 -2.71
C ASP A 200 -0.16 26.73 -2.05
N ASN A 201 -0.08 26.65 -0.72
CA ASN A 201 1.08 27.10 0.06
C ASN A 201 2.12 25.99 0.30
N ILE A 202 2.08 24.89 -0.47
CA ILE A 202 3.01 23.77 -0.38
C ILE A 202 3.70 23.58 -1.74
N GLY A 203 5.02 23.71 -1.78
CA GLY A 203 5.81 23.30 -2.92
C GLY A 203 5.84 21.76 -3.02
N LEU A 204 5.31 21.21 -4.11
CA LEU A 204 5.35 19.77 -4.38
C LEU A 204 6.62 19.41 -5.15
N VAL A 205 7.45 18.60 -4.52
CA VAL A 205 8.79 18.27 -5.01
C VAL A 205 8.86 16.78 -5.28
N VAL A 206 9.37 16.37 -6.44
CA VAL A 206 9.62 14.95 -6.70
C VAL A 206 10.75 14.48 -5.79
N ASP A 207 10.64 13.31 -5.16
CA ASP A 207 11.76 12.76 -4.40
C ASP A 207 13.05 12.69 -5.23
N VAL A 208 14.21 13.01 -4.65
CA VAL A 208 15.48 13.16 -5.38
C VAL A 208 15.89 11.86 -6.08
N PHE A 209 15.73 10.71 -5.43
CA PHE A 209 16.04 9.42 -6.05
C PHE A 209 15.10 9.15 -7.23
N HIS A 210 13.81 9.45 -7.08
CA HIS A 210 12.82 9.28 -8.13
C HIS A 210 13.02 10.23 -9.31
N ALA A 211 13.36 11.49 -9.03
CA ALA A 211 13.63 12.50 -10.04
C ALA A 211 14.76 12.05 -10.98
N ILE A 212 15.82 11.45 -10.43
CA ILE A 212 16.99 10.96 -11.19
C ILE A 212 16.68 9.66 -11.94
N ASN A 213 15.99 8.71 -11.31
CA ASN A 213 15.92 7.33 -11.82
C ASN A 213 14.61 6.97 -12.53
N LYS A 214 13.51 7.68 -12.27
CA LYS A 214 12.17 7.28 -12.72
C LYS A 214 11.41 8.35 -13.49
N HIS A 215 11.81 9.62 -13.37
CA HIS A 215 11.23 10.71 -14.17
C HIS A 215 12.05 10.96 -15.42
N LYS A 216 11.37 11.34 -16.50
CA LYS A 216 12.02 11.65 -17.78
C LYS A 216 12.38 13.13 -17.81
N ASP A 217 13.58 13.44 -18.28
CA ASP A 217 14.03 14.82 -18.52
C ASP A 217 13.13 15.56 -19.52
N SER A 218 12.44 14.81 -20.39
CA SER A 218 11.49 15.37 -21.35
C SER A 218 10.10 15.72 -20.79
N ASP A 219 9.79 15.38 -19.53
CA ASP A 219 8.55 15.86 -18.89
C ASP A 219 8.73 17.32 -18.46
N ALA A 220 8.49 18.23 -19.39
CA ALA A 220 8.61 19.68 -19.17
C ALA A 220 7.79 20.18 -17.98
N PHE A 221 6.64 19.57 -17.70
CA PHE A 221 5.82 19.97 -16.55
C PHE A 221 6.52 19.61 -15.24
N CYS A 222 7.04 18.39 -15.14
CA CYS A 222 7.79 17.95 -13.96
C CYS A 222 9.05 18.80 -13.76
N GLN A 223 9.80 19.04 -14.84
CA GLN A 223 11.04 19.82 -14.80
C GLN A 223 10.82 21.26 -14.32
N LEU A 224 9.73 21.90 -14.76
CA LEU A 224 9.42 23.27 -14.38
C LEU A 224 8.86 23.39 -12.95
N ASN A 225 8.00 22.46 -12.54
CA ASN A 225 7.16 22.65 -11.35
C ASN A 225 7.54 21.78 -10.15
N CYS A 226 8.25 20.67 -10.34
CA CYS A 226 8.47 19.68 -9.28
C CYS A 226 9.90 19.14 -9.21
N ASN A 227 10.82 19.58 -10.08
CA ASN A 227 12.22 19.15 -10.02
C ASN A 227 12.89 19.73 -8.76
N PRO A 228 13.46 18.90 -7.87
CA PRO A 228 14.18 19.38 -6.67
C PRO A 228 15.20 20.50 -6.93
N ALA A 229 15.88 20.46 -8.07
CA ALA A 229 16.91 21.44 -8.42
C ALA A 229 16.36 22.84 -8.69
N THR A 230 15.04 23.00 -8.92
CA THR A 230 14.43 24.32 -9.13
C THR A 230 14.02 25.02 -7.83
N PHE A 231 14.23 24.37 -6.67
CA PHE A 231 13.92 24.92 -5.36
C PHE A 231 15.21 25.23 -4.58
N PRO A 232 15.79 26.44 -4.76
CA PRO A 232 17.05 26.82 -4.11
C PRO A 232 17.00 26.77 -2.57
N GLU A 233 15.81 26.83 -1.99
CA GLU A 233 15.57 26.72 -0.54
C GLU A 233 15.90 25.33 0.03
N LEU A 234 16.09 24.31 -0.82
CA LEU A 234 16.29 22.93 -0.39
C LEU A 234 17.76 22.54 -0.21
N PHE A 235 18.71 23.35 -0.70
CA PHE A 235 20.14 23.07 -0.61
C PHE A 235 20.95 24.29 -0.13
N ASN A 236 22.15 24.03 0.37
CA ASN A 236 23.06 25.07 0.84
C ASN A 236 23.92 25.64 -0.29
N GLU A 237 24.76 26.62 0.04
CA GLU A 237 25.71 27.26 -0.92
C GLU A 237 26.71 26.28 -1.55
N LYS A 238 26.87 25.08 -0.97
CA LYS A 238 27.73 23.99 -1.47
C LYS A 238 26.96 22.95 -2.30
N ASN A 239 25.69 23.19 -2.61
CA ASN A 239 24.76 22.26 -3.27
C ASN A 239 24.52 20.96 -2.47
N GLU A 240 24.60 21.02 -1.14
CA GLU A 240 24.23 19.91 -0.26
C GLU A 240 22.79 20.09 0.22
N TRP A 241 21.99 19.03 0.18
CA TRP A 241 20.58 19.05 0.58
C TRP A 241 20.43 19.29 2.09
N TRP A 242 19.58 20.26 2.47
CA TRP A 242 19.19 20.49 3.87
C TRP A 242 18.22 19.43 4.39
N TYR A 243 17.45 18.83 3.49
CA TYR A 243 16.31 17.98 3.79
C TYR A 243 16.55 16.56 3.27
N ASN A 244 16.43 15.57 4.15
CA ASN A 244 16.47 14.17 3.77
C ASN A 244 15.14 13.78 3.08
N SER A 245 15.11 13.75 1.75
CA SER A 245 13.93 13.31 0.99
C SER A 245 13.66 11.81 1.12
N SER A 246 14.66 11.00 1.49
CA SER A 246 14.51 9.56 1.74
C SER A 246 14.00 9.22 3.15
N ALA A 247 13.60 10.22 3.95
CA ALA A 247 13.15 10.00 5.33
C ALA A 247 11.95 9.04 5.41
N CYS A 248 11.00 9.14 4.47
CA CYS A 248 9.85 8.24 4.44
C CYS A 248 10.26 6.83 4.02
N GLU A 249 11.10 6.65 3.00
CA GLU A 249 11.61 5.33 2.59
C GLU A 249 12.34 4.60 3.73
N GLN A 250 13.21 5.31 4.46
CA GLN A 250 13.91 4.76 5.63
C GLN A 250 12.93 4.31 6.72
N THR A 251 11.89 5.13 6.96
CA THR A 251 10.83 4.82 7.92
C THR A 251 9.99 3.64 7.46
N ASN A 252 9.67 3.56 6.16
CA ASN A 252 8.94 2.47 5.52
C ASN A 252 9.70 1.15 5.63
N GLY A 253 11.03 1.18 5.56
CA GLY A 253 11.88 0.02 5.83
C GLY A 253 11.67 -0.56 7.23
N TRP A 254 11.62 0.29 8.27
CA TRP A 254 11.28 -0.12 9.64
C TRP A 254 9.82 -0.57 9.76
N PHE A 255 8.89 0.22 9.23
CA PHE A 255 7.45 -0.02 9.31
C PHE A 255 7.05 -1.36 8.65
N GLY A 256 7.71 -1.71 7.54
CA GLY A 256 7.52 -2.96 6.82
C GLY A 256 7.83 -4.21 7.64
N PHE A 257 8.66 -4.13 8.68
CA PHE A 257 8.95 -5.28 9.56
C PHE A 257 7.74 -5.74 10.36
N PHE A 258 6.70 -4.91 10.50
CA PHE A 258 5.46 -5.29 11.17
C PHE A 258 4.50 -6.10 10.30
N LEU A 259 4.75 -6.21 8.98
CA LEU A 259 3.87 -6.94 8.06
C LEU A 259 3.51 -8.35 8.57
N PRO A 260 4.43 -9.20 9.03
CA PRO A 260 4.08 -10.54 9.53
C PRO A 260 3.15 -10.53 10.75
N VAL A 261 3.22 -9.48 11.58
CA VAL A 261 2.45 -9.33 12.81
C VAL A 261 1.03 -8.88 12.47
N VAL A 262 0.91 -7.84 11.62
CA VAL A 262 -0.37 -7.18 11.37
C VAL A 262 -1.19 -7.86 10.27
N ARG A 263 -0.56 -8.70 9.44
CA ARG A 263 -1.18 -9.27 8.24
C ARG A 263 -2.49 -9.99 8.51
N GLU A 264 -2.76 -10.60 9.66
CA GLU A 264 -4.05 -11.30 9.89
C GLU A 264 -4.91 -10.61 10.96
N MET A 265 -4.55 -9.38 11.34
CA MET A 265 -5.32 -8.61 12.30
C MET A 265 -6.62 -8.08 11.67
N GLY A 266 -7.66 -7.97 12.49
CA GLY A 266 -8.80 -7.14 12.17
C GLY A 266 -8.41 -5.66 12.24
N GLU A 267 -9.13 -4.82 11.50
CA GLU A 267 -8.83 -3.38 11.32
C GLU A 267 -8.59 -2.61 12.64
N VAL A 268 -9.36 -2.90 13.70
CA VAL A 268 -9.18 -2.22 14.99
C VAL A 268 -7.83 -2.53 15.61
N ASN A 269 -7.47 -3.81 15.70
CA ASN A 269 -6.19 -4.24 16.27
C ASN A 269 -5.02 -3.81 15.37
N TYR A 270 -5.23 -3.84 14.05
CA TYR A 270 -4.28 -3.37 13.07
C TYR A 270 -3.93 -1.89 13.28
N ASN A 271 -4.95 -1.03 13.34
CA ASN A 271 -4.76 0.42 13.54
C ASN A 271 -4.14 0.71 14.91
N PHE A 272 -4.70 0.13 15.98
CA PHE A 272 -4.15 0.30 17.33
C PHE A 272 -2.66 -0.09 17.37
N PHE A 273 -2.31 -1.26 16.85
CA PHE A 273 -0.92 -1.72 16.88
C PHE A 273 0.02 -0.77 16.12
N LEU A 274 -0.33 -0.36 14.91
CA LEU A 274 0.54 0.52 14.10
C LEU A 274 0.65 1.93 14.69
N ASP A 275 -0.43 2.46 15.25
CA ASP A 275 -0.40 3.77 15.90
C ASP A 275 0.49 3.74 17.16
N GLU A 276 0.40 2.70 17.98
CA GLU A 276 1.30 2.51 19.13
C GLU A 276 2.77 2.36 18.68
N MET A 277 3.04 1.62 17.61
CA MET A 277 4.40 1.48 17.08
C MET A 277 4.96 2.82 16.58
N ILE A 278 4.12 3.65 15.94
CA ILE A 278 4.51 4.99 15.50
C ILE A 278 4.84 5.90 16.69
N LEU A 279 4.04 5.85 17.77
CA LEU A 279 4.32 6.62 18.98
C LEU A 279 5.69 6.25 19.57
N ILE A 280 5.95 4.95 19.73
CA ILE A 280 7.23 4.44 20.26
C ILE A 280 8.41 4.84 19.35
N HIS A 281 8.25 4.70 18.03
CA HIS A 281 9.28 5.13 17.07
C HIS A 281 9.56 6.62 17.15
N ASN A 282 8.52 7.45 17.26
CA ASN A 282 8.68 8.88 17.34
C ASN A 282 9.38 9.32 18.62
N GLU A 283 9.09 8.69 19.77
CA GLU A 283 9.81 8.92 21.03
C GLU A 283 11.30 8.58 20.87
N TRP A 284 11.60 7.38 20.39
CA TRP A 284 12.98 6.95 20.12
C TRP A 284 13.69 7.90 19.15
N GLN A 285 13.04 8.29 18.06
CA GLN A 285 13.63 9.16 17.05
C GLN A 285 13.92 10.55 17.60
N VAL A 286 13.03 11.09 18.44
CA VAL A 286 13.25 12.36 19.15
C VAL A 286 14.47 12.28 20.06
N ASP A 287 14.68 11.17 20.76
CA ASP A 287 15.85 10.98 21.61
C ASP A 287 17.15 10.83 20.81
N VAL A 288 17.11 10.12 19.68
CA VAL A 288 18.24 10.06 18.72
C VAL A 288 18.58 11.47 18.21
N LEU A 289 17.59 12.27 17.85
CA LEU A 289 17.77 13.65 17.40
C LEU A 289 18.43 14.51 18.49
N ARG A 290 17.96 14.41 19.74
CA ARG A 290 18.56 15.12 20.89
C ARG A 290 20.01 14.71 21.12
N ALA A 291 20.30 13.40 21.09
CA ALA A 291 21.66 12.87 21.25
C ALA A 291 22.62 13.37 20.15
N ARG A 292 22.11 13.66 18.95
CA ARG A 292 22.87 14.27 17.84
C ARG A 292 22.96 15.80 17.92
N GLY A 293 22.49 16.41 19.02
CA GLY A 293 22.51 17.85 19.22
C GLY A 293 21.41 18.62 18.49
N ALA A 294 20.45 17.93 17.86
CA ALA A 294 19.29 18.57 17.25
C ALA A 294 18.28 19.02 18.32
N ARG A 295 17.35 19.90 17.93
CA ARG A 295 16.34 20.49 18.81
C ARG A 295 14.92 20.16 18.34
N PRO A 296 14.48 18.88 18.43
CA PRO A 296 13.11 18.53 18.11
C PRO A 296 12.15 19.28 19.04
N ARG A 297 11.05 19.78 18.49
CA ARG A 297 10.04 20.56 19.21
C ARG A 297 8.66 20.09 18.80
N LEU A 298 7.86 19.73 19.80
CA LEU A 298 6.42 19.61 19.62
C LEU A 298 5.84 21.03 19.54
N VAL A 299 5.17 21.35 18.44
CA VAL A 299 4.58 22.67 18.24
C VAL A 299 3.19 22.70 18.88
N PRO A 300 2.90 23.62 19.82
CA PRO A 300 1.59 23.71 20.43
C PRO A 300 0.50 23.99 19.39
N MET A 301 -0.69 23.41 19.59
CA MET A 301 -1.84 23.61 18.71
C MET A 301 -2.21 25.09 18.53
N SER A 302 -2.08 25.89 19.60
CA SER A 302 -2.31 27.33 19.56
C SER A 302 -1.35 28.06 18.61
N GLU A 303 -0.09 27.60 18.51
CA GLU A 303 0.89 28.15 17.56
C GLU A 303 0.57 27.69 16.13
N LEU A 304 0.14 26.44 15.94
CA LEU A 304 -0.25 25.91 14.62
C LEU A 304 -1.49 26.62 14.03
N ALA A 305 -2.38 27.11 14.89
CA ALA A 305 -3.58 27.84 14.51
C ALA A 305 -3.31 29.31 14.11
N LEU A 306 -2.12 29.86 14.40
CA LEU A 306 -1.79 31.25 14.03
C LEU A 306 -1.63 31.41 12.51
N PRO A 307 -1.96 32.58 11.93
CA PRO A 307 -1.77 32.86 10.50
C PRO A 307 -0.33 32.65 10.04
N ARG A 308 -0.16 32.19 8.78
CA ARG A 308 1.16 32.03 8.13
C ARG A 308 1.84 33.36 7.86
#